data_AF-A0A1G9E454-F1
#
_entry.id   AF-A0A1G9E454-F1
#
_cell.length_a   1.000
_cell.length_b   1.000
_cell.length_c   1.000
_cell.angle_alpha   90.00
_cell.angle_beta   90.00
_cell.angle_gamma   90.00
#
_symmetry.space_group_name_H-M   'P 1'
#
loop_
_entity.id
_entity.type
_entity.pdbx_description
1 polymer ?
#
loop_
_entity_poly.entity_id
_entity_poly.type
_entity_poly.pdbx_seq_one_letter_code
_entity_poly.pdbx_strand_id
1 'polypeptide(L)'
;MSAALDSCRPDLIAVAGDLFLGYQYQGGPDFFSGQENVLPLIRHCAKLAPTFLSLGNHEWVAPETELKTLENEGVVILDNRWIRDEERGLVIGGLSSAMLMDFRKYRIRYGADAPYPHEIRHTDRVFLRTKSDWLEDFSAQKGYRILLSHHPEYWCLREPMLRKRKIDLVLSGHAHGGQIRIFGQGLYSPGQGPFPKYTGGLFRGPYGCMIVSRGTTNTAAMVPRLFNPPEIAVIELAGHGAHHNNISQNIVSHNINQS
;
A
#
# COMPACT_ATOMS: atom_id res chain seq x y z
N MET A 1 -15.07 -8.68 4.09
CA MET A 1 -13.72 -8.34 4.60
C MET A 1 -13.54 -8.66 6.08
N SER A 2 -14.34 -8.10 7.00
CA SER A 2 -14.18 -8.29 8.46
C SER A 2 -14.14 -9.77 8.89
N ALA A 3 -15.09 -10.59 8.42
CA ALA A 3 -15.08 -12.03 8.72
C ALA A 3 -13.80 -12.77 8.27
N ALA A 4 -13.19 -12.34 7.16
CA ALA A 4 -11.92 -12.90 6.71
C ALA A 4 -10.77 -12.51 7.67
N LEU A 5 -10.74 -11.25 8.11
CA LEU A 5 -9.75 -10.76 9.09
C LEU A 5 -9.89 -11.48 10.44
N ASP A 6 -11.11 -11.63 10.94
CA ASP A 6 -11.42 -12.36 12.18
C ASP A 6 -10.90 -13.80 12.14
N SER A 7 -11.07 -14.48 11.01
CA SER A 7 -10.63 -15.87 10.84
C SER A 7 -9.11 -16.04 10.82
N CYS A 8 -8.38 -15.00 10.39
CA CYS A 8 -6.92 -15.05 10.26
C CYS A 8 -6.18 -14.84 11.59
N ARG A 9 -6.81 -14.16 12.56
CA ARG A 9 -6.17 -13.75 13.83
C ARG A 9 -4.79 -13.11 13.61
N PRO A 10 -4.70 -12.01 12.86
CA PRO A 10 -3.42 -11.41 12.49
C PRO A 10 -2.65 -10.88 13.70
N ASP A 11 -1.34 -11.07 13.73
CA ASP A 11 -0.45 -10.40 14.70
C ASP A 11 -0.18 -8.94 14.33
N LEU A 12 -0.41 -8.59 13.06
CA LEU A 12 -0.17 -7.28 12.45
C LEU A 12 -1.04 -7.13 11.19
N ILE A 13 -1.57 -5.93 10.96
CA ILE A 13 -2.29 -5.59 9.73
C ILE A 13 -1.53 -4.49 8.97
N ALA A 14 -1.33 -4.71 7.68
CA ALA A 14 -0.62 -3.80 6.79
C ALA A 14 -1.54 -3.33 5.65
N VAL A 15 -1.74 -2.01 5.56
CA VAL A 15 -2.50 -1.36 4.49
C VAL A 15 -1.53 -0.58 3.62
N ALA A 16 -1.27 -1.08 2.41
CA ALA A 16 -0.29 -0.49 1.51
C ALA A 16 -0.82 0.71 0.69
N GLY A 17 -1.87 1.40 1.14
CA GLY A 17 -2.48 2.56 0.47
C GLY A 17 -3.72 2.26 -0.37
N ASP A 18 -4.30 3.31 -0.95
CA ASP A 18 -5.59 3.31 -1.66
C ASP A 18 -6.76 2.80 -0.81
N LEU A 19 -6.84 3.32 0.41
CA LEU A 19 -7.96 3.14 1.32
C LEU A 19 -9.18 3.96 0.87
N PHE A 20 -8.96 5.14 0.28
CA PHE A 20 -10.01 6.06 -0.15
C PHE A 20 -10.29 6.00 -1.65
N LEU A 21 -11.46 6.50 -2.06
CA LEU A 21 -11.73 6.80 -3.46
C LEU A 21 -10.88 7.98 -3.93
N GLY A 22 -10.44 7.96 -5.19
CA GLY A 22 -9.47 8.94 -5.74
C GLY A 22 -10.10 10.22 -6.24
N TYR A 23 -11.34 10.48 -5.85
CA TYR A 23 -12.09 11.67 -6.18
C TYR A 23 -12.93 12.05 -4.97
N GLN A 24 -12.98 13.34 -4.64
CA GLN A 24 -13.93 13.84 -3.64
C GLN A 24 -15.32 13.87 -4.28
N TYR A 25 -16.33 13.35 -3.57
CA TYR A 25 -17.72 13.53 -3.99
C TYR A 25 -18.08 15.01 -3.85
N GLN A 26 -18.18 15.73 -4.97
CA GLN A 26 -18.58 17.13 -4.95
C GLN A 26 -20.06 17.23 -4.56
N GLY A 27 -20.34 17.88 -3.42
CA GLY A 27 -21.70 18.17 -2.96
C GLY A 27 -22.25 17.24 -1.86
N GLY A 28 -21.43 16.32 -1.32
CA GLY A 28 -21.77 15.56 -0.11
C GLY A 28 -21.50 16.37 1.17
N PRO A 29 -22.19 16.07 2.29
CA PRO A 29 -22.03 16.82 3.54
C PRO A 29 -20.66 16.61 4.22
N ASP A 30 -19.94 15.52 3.93
CA ASP A 30 -18.62 15.19 4.50
C ASP A 30 -17.76 14.27 3.59
N PHE A 31 -16.47 14.11 3.90
CA PHE A 31 -15.51 13.33 3.10
C PHE A 31 -15.83 11.83 3.02
N PHE A 32 -16.50 11.26 4.01
CA PHE A 32 -16.83 9.83 4.04
C PHE A 32 -18.15 9.51 3.34
N SER A 33 -18.96 10.52 3.02
CA SER A 33 -20.15 10.35 2.19
C SER A 33 -19.77 9.79 0.80
N GLY A 34 -20.03 8.50 0.59
CA GLY A 34 -19.61 7.73 -0.60
C GLY A 34 -18.51 6.68 -0.36
N GLN A 35 -17.93 6.62 0.84
CA GLN A 35 -16.95 5.63 1.27
C GLN A 35 -17.16 5.21 2.74
N GLU A 36 -18.43 5.02 3.10
CA GLU A 36 -18.92 4.80 4.47
C GLU A 36 -18.28 3.59 5.17
N ASN A 37 -17.79 2.62 4.40
CA ASN A 37 -17.16 1.41 4.93
C ASN A 37 -15.71 1.60 5.40
N VAL A 38 -15.07 2.74 5.10
CA VAL A 38 -13.65 2.97 5.44
C VAL A 38 -13.45 3.01 6.96
N LEU A 39 -14.21 3.85 7.68
CA LEU A 39 -14.06 3.97 9.14
C LEU A 39 -14.42 2.68 9.89
N PRO A 40 -15.56 2.01 9.63
CA PRO A 40 -15.88 0.74 10.29
C PRO A 40 -14.81 -0.33 10.06
N LEU A 41 -14.28 -0.43 8.84
CA LEU A 41 -13.22 -1.37 8.50
C LEU A 41 -11.94 -1.08 9.28
N ILE A 42 -11.47 0.16 9.23
CA ILE A 42 -10.21 0.55 9.87
C ILE A 42 -10.28 0.38 11.38
N ARG A 43 -11.38 0.81 11.99
CA ARG A 43 -11.65 0.59 13.42
C ARG A 43 -11.63 -0.89 13.77
N HIS A 44 -12.17 -1.75 12.90
CA HIS A 44 -12.15 -3.19 13.12
C HIS A 44 -10.73 -3.76 12.99
N CYS A 45 -9.94 -3.35 11.99
CA CYS A 45 -8.53 -3.73 11.88
C CYS A 45 -7.73 -3.35 13.13
N ALA A 46 -7.84 -2.10 13.58
CA ALA A 46 -7.10 -1.61 14.74
C ALA A 46 -7.49 -2.31 16.05
N LYS A 47 -8.73 -2.81 16.16
CA LYS A 47 -9.16 -3.66 17.29
C LYS A 47 -8.58 -5.07 17.25
N LEU A 48 -8.30 -5.60 16.06
CA LEU A 48 -7.77 -6.96 15.89
C LEU A 48 -6.26 -7.01 16.12
N ALA A 49 -5.52 -6.04 15.58
CA ALA A 49 -4.06 -6.02 15.62
C ALA A 49 -3.49 -4.62 15.37
N PRO A 50 -2.21 -4.37 15.74
CA PRO A 50 -1.49 -3.19 15.28
C PRO A 50 -1.63 -3.00 13.77
N THR A 51 -2.20 -1.86 13.38
CA THR A 51 -2.56 -1.58 11.99
C THR A 51 -1.71 -0.44 11.46
N PHE A 52 -0.98 -0.70 10.38
CA PHE A 52 -0.08 0.25 9.74
C PHE A 52 -0.59 0.62 8.35
N LEU A 53 -0.63 1.92 8.05
CA LEU A 53 -1.09 2.45 6.77
C LEU A 53 0.02 3.24 6.09
N SER A 54 0.37 2.89 4.85
CA SER A 54 1.11 3.78 3.95
C SER A 54 0.14 4.49 3.01
N LEU A 55 0.49 5.71 2.59
CA LEU A 55 -0.39 6.54 1.77
C LEU A 55 -0.17 6.25 0.28
N GLY A 56 -1.20 5.72 -0.39
CA GLY A 56 -1.23 5.43 -1.81
C GLY A 56 -1.48 6.67 -2.67
N ASN A 57 -1.86 6.44 -3.92
CA ASN A 57 -2.11 7.53 -4.87
C ASN A 57 -3.56 8.00 -4.87
N HIS A 58 -4.42 7.46 -4.01
CA HIS A 58 -5.76 7.99 -3.79
C HIS A 58 -5.82 8.85 -2.52
N GLU A 59 -4.93 8.65 -1.55
CA GLU A 59 -4.89 9.41 -0.29
C GLU A 59 -4.67 10.92 -0.45
N TRP A 60 -4.32 11.43 -1.63
CA TRP A 60 -4.23 12.87 -1.88
C TRP A 60 -5.55 13.61 -1.67
N VAL A 61 -6.68 12.92 -1.81
CA VAL A 61 -7.99 13.52 -1.58
C VAL A 61 -8.27 13.76 -0.11
N ALA A 62 -7.59 13.02 0.78
CA ALA A 62 -7.85 13.05 2.21
C ALA A 62 -7.29 14.33 2.83
N PRO A 63 -8.12 15.16 3.46
CA PRO A 63 -7.65 16.24 4.33
C PRO A 63 -6.86 15.70 5.52
N GLU A 64 -5.99 16.53 6.08
CA GLU A 64 -5.22 16.21 7.29
C GLU A 64 -6.13 15.84 8.48
N THR A 65 -7.31 16.45 8.57
CA THR A 65 -8.32 16.13 9.57
C THR A 65 -8.79 14.69 9.46
N GLU A 66 -8.93 14.15 8.24
CA GLU A 66 -9.38 12.77 8.04
C GLU A 66 -8.29 11.75 8.28
N LEU A 67 -7.03 12.10 7.97
CA LEU A 67 -5.89 11.27 8.37
C LEU A 67 -5.81 11.18 9.90
N LYS A 68 -6.03 12.29 10.62
CA LYS A 68 -6.12 12.29 12.09
C LYS A 68 -7.30 11.47 12.60
N THR A 69 -8.44 11.47 11.91
CA THR A 69 -9.56 10.58 12.24
C THR A 69 -9.11 9.12 12.20
N LEU A 70 -8.35 8.69 11.17
CA LEU A 70 -7.83 7.32 11.12
C LEU A 70 -6.84 7.01 12.26
N GLU A 71 -5.95 7.96 12.60
CA GLU A 71 -5.02 7.80 13.72
C GLU A 71 -5.76 7.66 15.06
N ASN A 72 -6.83 8.43 15.27
CA ASN A 72 -7.69 8.34 16.45
C ASN A 72 -8.42 6.99 16.55
N GLU A 73 -8.63 6.31 15.42
CA GLU A 73 -9.18 4.94 15.38
C GLU A 73 -8.12 3.86 15.66
N GLY A 74 -6.87 4.24 15.91
CA GLY A 74 -5.78 3.32 16.29
C GLY A 74 -4.87 2.89 15.15
N VAL A 75 -4.92 3.55 13.98
CA VAL A 75 -4.01 3.29 12.87
C VAL A 75 -2.73 4.10 13.01
N VAL A 76 -1.59 3.45 12.74
CA VAL A 76 -0.32 4.16 12.61
C VAL A 76 -0.09 4.50 11.14
N ILE A 77 -0.19 5.79 10.81
CA ILE A 77 0.10 6.29 9.46
C ILE A 77 1.62 6.43 9.28
N LEU A 78 2.14 5.80 8.23
CA LEU A 78 3.53 5.79 7.83
C LEU A 78 3.69 6.58 6.53
N ASP A 79 3.77 7.89 6.67
CA ASP A 79 4.00 8.81 5.57
C ASP A 79 5.50 9.14 5.41
N ASN A 80 6.18 8.40 4.53
CA ASN A 80 7.63 8.51 4.29
C ASN A 80 8.46 8.44 5.58
N ARG A 81 8.08 7.52 6.45
CA ARG A 81 8.70 7.31 7.77
C ARG A 81 8.65 5.83 8.13
N TRP A 82 9.38 5.49 9.18
CA TRP A 82 9.37 4.16 9.77
C TRP A 82 9.21 4.24 11.28
N ILE A 83 8.79 3.13 11.86
CA ILE A 83 8.78 2.90 13.29
C ILE A 83 9.45 1.56 13.62
N ARG A 84 9.82 1.38 14.88
CA ARG A 84 10.29 0.10 15.42
C ARG A 84 9.20 -0.51 16.28
N ASP A 85 8.88 -1.77 16.00
CA ASP A 85 8.05 -2.61 16.86
C ASP A 85 8.99 -3.59 17.58
N GLU A 86 9.39 -3.22 18.80
CA GLU A 86 10.33 -4.02 19.61
C GLU A 86 9.70 -5.34 20.06
N GLU A 87 8.38 -5.37 20.29
CA GLU A 87 7.65 -6.56 20.72
C GLU A 87 7.76 -7.67 19.66
N ARG A 88 7.64 -7.29 18.38
CA ARG A 88 7.72 -8.22 17.24
C ARG A 88 9.09 -8.29 16.59
N GLY A 89 10.06 -7.48 17.04
CA GLY A 89 11.38 -7.38 16.43
C GLY A 89 11.37 -6.86 14.99
N LEU A 90 10.39 -6.00 14.66
CA LEU A 90 10.15 -5.48 13.31
C LEU A 90 10.57 -4.01 13.18
N VAL A 91 10.93 -3.63 11.96
CA VAL A 91 11.04 -2.23 11.54
C VAL A 91 10.07 -2.03 10.39
N ILE A 92 9.08 -1.17 10.59
CA ILE A 92 7.96 -1.03 9.65
C ILE A 92 8.01 0.36 9.05
N GLY A 93 8.19 0.43 7.73
CA GLY A 93 8.24 1.66 6.95
C GLY A 93 7.02 1.82 6.05
N GLY A 94 6.68 3.07 5.73
CA GLY A 94 5.68 3.39 4.71
C GLY A 94 6.23 4.39 3.70
N LEU A 95 6.21 4.01 2.43
CA LEU A 95 6.64 4.84 1.31
C LEU A 95 5.42 5.40 0.58
N SER A 96 5.14 6.67 0.83
CA SER A 96 3.97 7.32 0.24
C SER A 96 4.11 7.45 -1.27
N SER A 97 2.98 7.43 -1.98
CA SER A 97 2.99 7.58 -3.43
C SER A 97 3.62 8.92 -3.85
N ALA A 98 4.41 8.88 -4.92
CA ALA A 98 4.93 10.08 -5.55
C ALA A 98 3.81 11.02 -6.04
N MET A 99 2.63 10.45 -6.37
CA MET A 99 1.45 11.22 -6.72
C MET A 99 1.06 12.13 -5.54
N LEU A 100 0.85 11.58 -4.34
CA LEU A 100 0.54 12.37 -3.13
C LEU A 100 1.53 13.52 -2.89
N MET A 101 2.82 13.29 -3.12
CA MET A 101 3.85 14.33 -2.94
C MET A 101 3.67 15.49 -3.92
N ASP A 102 3.31 15.21 -5.17
CA ASP A 102 3.00 16.23 -6.18
C ASP A 102 1.78 17.07 -5.77
N PHE A 103 0.72 16.41 -5.29
CA PHE A 103 -0.48 17.05 -4.75
C PHE A 103 -0.17 18.00 -3.58
N ARG A 104 0.72 17.60 -2.66
CA ARG A 104 1.12 18.47 -1.54
C ARG A 104 1.89 19.70 -2.01
N LYS A 105 2.79 19.55 -2.99
CA LYS A 105 3.51 20.69 -3.61
C LYS A 105 2.54 21.66 -4.27
N TYR A 106 1.50 21.15 -4.93
CA TYR A 106 0.43 21.97 -5.49
C TYR A 106 -0.27 22.80 -4.41
N ARG A 107 -0.74 22.19 -3.31
CA ARG A 107 -1.40 22.92 -2.22
C ARG A 107 -0.52 23.95 -1.53
N ILE A 108 0.78 23.69 -1.39
CA ILE A 108 1.74 24.69 -0.88
C ILE A 108 1.82 25.90 -1.82
N ARG A 109 1.78 25.67 -3.14
CA ARG A 109 1.90 26.74 -4.14
C ARG A 109 0.62 27.55 -4.32
N TYR A 110 -0.55 26.90 -4.29
CA TYR A 110 -1.82 27.51 -4.67
C TYR A 110 -2.79 27.74 -3.50
N GLY A 111 -2.50 27.21 -2.31
CA GLY A 111 -3.36 27.30 -1.12
C GLY A 111 -4.00 25.95 -0.76
N ALA A 112 -4.30 25.77 0.52
CA ALA A 112 -4.90 24.53 1.04
C ALA A 112 -6.28 24.23 0.42
N ASP A 113 -7.04 25.30 0.12
CA ASP A 113 -8.40 25.24 -0.44
C ASP A 113 -8.41 25.37 -1.98
N ALA A 114 -7.25 25.38 -2.63
CA ALA A 114 -7.18 25.55 -4.08
C ALA A 114 -7.91 24.40 -4.80
N PRO A 115 -8.89 24.70 -5.68
CA PRO A 115 -9.58 23.67 -6.44
C PRO A 115 -8.59 22.97 -7.39
N TYR A 116 -8.72 21.66 -7.52
CA TYR A 116 -7.78 20.89 -8.32
C TYR A 116 -7.91 21.24 -9.82
N PRO A 117 -6.81 21.33 -10.59
CA PRO A 117 -6.91 21.51 -12.03
C PRO A 117 -7.65 20.30 -12.66
N HIS A 118 -8.68 20.58 -13.46
CA HIS A 118 -9.51 19.56 -14.14
C HIS A 118 -8.69 18.63 -15.04
N GLU A 119 -7.60 19.15 -15.62
CA GLU A 119 -6.59 18.32 -16.27
C GLU A 119 -5.53 17.98 -15.22
N ILE A 120 -5.55 16.74 -14.73
CA ILE A 120 -4.40 16.17 -14.04
C ILE A 120 -3.26 16.02 -15.06
N ARG A 121 -2.60 17.15 -15.36
CA ARG A 121 -1.34 17.20 -16.08
C ARG A 121 -0.25 16.71 -15.13
N HIS A 122 -0.25 15.41 -14.86
CA HIS A 122 1.02 14.73 -14.55
C HIS A 122 1.83 14.72 -15.84
N THR A 123 2.31 15.89 -16.27
CA THR A 123 3.00 16.11 -17.55
C THR A 123 4.26 15.25 -17.66
N ASP A 124 4.71 14.65 -16.56
CA ASP A 124 5.77 13.67 -16.53
C ASP A 124 5.49 12.54 -15.53
N ARG A 125 4.51 11.66 -15.84
CA ARG A 125 4.35 10.37 -15.14
C ARG A 125 5.64 9.54 -15.08
N VAL A 126 6.61 9.84 -15.96
CA VAL A 126 7.94 9.21 -16.03
C VAL A 126 8.90 9.69 -14.93
N PHE A 127 8.63 10.83 -14.27
CA PHE A 127 9.55 11.47 -13.32
C PHE A 127 8.99 11.69 -11.90
N LEU A 128 7.82 11.13 -11.58
CA LEU A 128 7.29 11.17 -10.21
C LEU A 128 8.19 10.34 -9.28
N ARG A 129 9.18 11.01 -8.68
CA ARG A 129 10.03 10.45 -7.62
C ARG A 129 9.35 10.68 -6.28
N THR A 130 9.02 9.59 -5.61
CA THR A 130 8.63 9.65 -4.20
C THR A 130 9.82 10.10 -3.35
N LYS A 131 9.54 10.54 -2.13
CA LYS A 131 10.56 10.96 -1.16
C LYS A 131 11.27 9.71 -0.63
N SER A 132 12.50 9.48 -1.11
CA SER A 132 13.26 8.24 -0.89
C SER A 132 14.56 8.42 -0.10
N ASP A 133 14.87 9.63 0.34
CA ASP A 133 16.05 10.01 1.13
C ASP A 133 16.13 9.27 2.47
N TRP A 134 14.99 9.06 3.13
CA TRP A 134 14.89 8.30 4.39
C TRP A 134 15.06 6.79 4.23
N LEU A 135 14.97 6.24 3.01
CA LEU A 135 15.06 4.80 2.79
C LEU A 135 16.47 4.26 3.07
N GLU A 136 17.50 5.10 3.00
CA GLU A 136 18.87 4.69 3.35
C GLU A 136 18.97 4.39 4.85
N ASP A 137 18.47 5.31 5.68
CA ASP A 137 18.39 5.15 7.13
C ASP A 137 17.53 3.93 7.51
N PHE A 138 16.35 3.77 6.90
CA PHE A 138 15.50 2.59 7.08
C PHE A 138 16.22 1.29 6.71
N SER A 139 16.93 1.27 5.58
CA SER A 139 17.67 0.09 5.12
C SER A 139 18.85 -0.27 6.03
N ALA A 140 19.37 0.69 6.80
CA ALA A 140 20.45 0.51 7.76
C ALA A 140 19.96 -0.02 9.13
N GLN A 141 18.66 0.01 9.39
CA GLN A 141 18.11 -0.46 10.66
C GLN A 141 18.33 -1.96 10.86
N LYS A 142 18.58 -2.34 12.12
CA LYS A 142 18.61 -3.74 12.59
C LYS A 142 17.18 -4.26 12.80
N GLY A 143 16.98 -5.56 12.63
CA GLY A 143 15.67 -6.22 12.71
C GLY A 143 15.09 -6.53 11.32
N TYR A 144 13.92 -7.18 11.29
CA TYR A 144 13.26 -7.53 10.03
C TYR A 144 12.47 -6.32 9.49
N ARG A 145 12.84 -5.85 8.30
CA ARG A 145 12.31 -4.62 7.71
C ARG A 145 11.17 -4.92 6.75
N ILE A 146 9.98 -4.45 7.12
CA ILE A 146 8.77 -4.50 6.30
C ILE A 146 8.50 -3.10 5.75
N LEU A 147 8.48 -2.94 4.43
CA LEU A 147 8.13 -1.68 3.79
C LEU A 147 6.76 -1.80 3.12
N LEU A 148 5.83 -0.95 3.52
CA LEU A 148 4.57 -0.73 2.82
C LEU A 148 4.82 0.26 1.68
N SER A 149 4.60 -0.15 0.44
CA SER A 149 4.81 0.68 -0.74
C SER A 149 3.73 0.38 -1.75
N HIS A 150 2.79 1.32 -1.94
CA HIS A 150 1.62 1.09 -2.78
C HIS A 150 1.96 0.60 -4.20
N HIS A 151 2.92 1.27 -4.84
CA HIS A 151 3.32 1.07 -6.24
C HIS A 151 4.36 -0.06 -6.36
N PRO A 152 4.03 -1.25 -6.92
CA PRO A 152 5.01 -2.31 -7.19
C PRO A 152 6.07 -1.87 -8.23
N GLU A 153 5.81 -0.80 -8.98
CA GLU A 153 6.70 -0.19 -9.94
C GLU A 153 8.01 0.27 -9.29
N TYR A 154 7.97 0.75 -8.03
CA TYR A 154 9.16 1.20 -7.28
C TYR A 154 10.16 0.08 -7.00
N TRP A 155 9.72 -1.18 -7.07
CA TRP A 155 10.58 -2.34 -6.90
C TRP A 155 11.45 -2.62 -8.13
N CYS A 156 10.92 -2.52 -9.35
CA CYS A 156 11.60 -3.06 -10.53
C CYS A 156 11.57 -2.20 -11.79
N LEU A 157 10.77 -1.12 -11.87
CA LEU A 157 10.69 -0.31 -13.08
C LEU A 157 11.59 0.92 -13.00
N ARG A 158 12.42 1.11 -14.04
CA ARG A 158 13.32 2.24 -14.32
C ARG A 158 14.06 2.77 -13.07
N GLU A 159 15.30 2.29 -12.91
CA GLU A 159 16.14 2.44 -11.70
C GLU A 159 15.49 1.84 -10.44
N PRO A 160 15.68 0.53 -10.19
CA PRO A 160 14.97 -0.17 -9.13
C PRO A 160 15.34 0.36 -7.74
N MET A 161 14.52 1.29 -7.24
CA MET A 161 14.75 2.02 -6.00
C MET A 161 14.71 1.09 -4.79
N LEU A 162 13.83 0.09 -4.79
CA LEU A 162 13.63 -0.80 -3.64
C LEU A 162 14.36 -2.13 -3.77
N ARG A 163 14.37 -2.77 -4.94
CA ARG A 163 14.97 -4.12 -5.11
C ARG A 163 16.47 -4.17 -4.83
N LYS A 164 17.18 -3.04 -4.95
CA LYS A 164 18.62 -2.92 -4.65
C LYS A 164 18.90 -2.51 -3.19
N ARG A 165 17.88 -2.37 -2.35
CA ARG A 165 18.02 -1.98 -0.93
C ARG A 165 17.90 -3.19 -0.02
N LYS A 166 18.54 -3.11 1.15
CA LYS A 166 18.47 -4.12 2.22
C LYS A 166 17.14 -4.03 2.95
N ILE A 167 16.07 -4.44 2.27
CA ILE A 167 14.70 -4.48 2.78
C ILE A 167 14.23 -5.93 2.63
N ASP A 168 13.78 -6.51 3.73
CA ASP A 168 13.50 -7.95 3.80
C ASP A 168 12.17 -8.30 3.11
N LEU A 169 11.15 -7.44 3.31
CA LEU A 169 9.82 -7.60 2.72
C LEU A 169 9.24 -6.25 2.27
N VAL A 170 8.77 -6.18 1.02
CA VAL A 170 7.99 -5.07 0.49
C VAL A 170 6.56 -5.53 0.23
N LEU A 171 5.58 -4.80 0.76
CA LEU A 171 4.16 -5.07 0.56
C LEU A 171 3.56 -4.01 -0.34
N SER A 172 2.98 -4.45 -1.47
CA SER A 172 2.47 -3.57 -2.52
C SER A 172 1.07 -3.95 -2.98
N GLY A 173 0.41 -2.97 -3.61
CA GLY A 173 -0.92 -3.10 -4.20
C GLY A 173 -0.90 -2.49 -5.61
N HIS A 174 -1.80 -1.54 -5.86
CA HIS A 174 -1.92 -0.69 -7.06
C HIS A 174 -2.24 -1.40 -8.38
N ALA A 175 -1.71 -2.61 -8.60
CA ALA A 175 -1.84 -3.29 -9.87
C ALA A 175 -3.19 -3.98 -10.06
N HIS A 176 -3.99 -4.09 -8.99
CA HIS A 176 -5.33 -4.66 -8.97
C HIS A 176 -5.44 -6.03 -9.66
N GLY A 177 -4.41 -6.88 -9.60
CA GLY A 177 -4.45 -8.16 -10.31
C GLY A 177 -4.37 -8.06 -11.84
N GLY A 178 -4.10 -6.89 -12.40
CA GLY A 178 -4.10 -6.66 -13.85
C GLY A 178 -5.49 -6.52 -14.45
N GLN A 179 -6.49 -6.23 -13.62
CA GLN A 179 -7.92 -6.07 -13.93
C GLN A 179 -8.59 -7.32 -14.48
N ILE A 180 -8.29 -7.67 -15.73
CA ILE A 180 -8.75 -8.88 -16.39
C ILE A 180 -7.62 -9.91 -16.34
N ARG A 181 -7.91 -11.12 -15.85
CA ARG A 181 -6.94 -12.21 -15.80
C ARG A 181 -7.32 -13.37 -16.71
N ILE A 182 -6.40 -13.79 -17.56
CA ILE A 182 -6.58 -14.95 -18.45
C ILE A 182 -5.36 -15.85 -18.27
N PHE A 183 -5.59 -17.14 -18.03
CA PHE A 183 -4.53 -18.13 -17.76
C PHE A 183 -3.51 -17.68 -16.69
N GLY A 184 -4.00 -16.98 -15.66
CA GLY A 184 -3.17 -16.46 -14.57
C GLY A 184 -2.39 -15.18 -14.90
N GLN A 185 -2.45 -14.65 -16.12
CA GLN A 185 -1.81 -13.39 -16.53
C GLN A 185 -2.83 -12.23 -16.50
N GLY A 186 -2.45 -11.11 -15.87
CA GLY A 186 -3.23 -9.86 -15.93
C GLY A 186 -3.01 -9.12 -17.25
N LEU A 187 -4.04 -8.44 -17.77
CA LEU A 187 -3.94 -7.77 -19.07
C LEU A 187 -3.49 -6.31 -19.00
N TYR A 188 -3.82 -5.59 -17.92
CA TYR A 188 -3.46 -4.18 -17.79
C TYR A 188 -3.30 -3.77 -16.33
N SER A 189 -2.26 -3.01 -16.02
CA SER A 189 -2.08 -2.37 -14.71
C SER A 189 -1.71 -0.90 -14.87
N PRO A 190 -2.24 -0.01 -14.01
CA PRO A 190 -1.67 1.32 -13.83
C PRO A 190 -0.14 1.25 -13.64
N GLY A 191 0.60 2.22 -14.18
CA GLY A 191 2.06 2.30 -14.05
C GLY A 191 2.87 1.30 -14.89
N GLN A 192 2.30 0.14 -15.23
CA GLN A 192 2.95 -0.94 -16.01
C GLN A 192 2.46 -1.05 -17.45
N GLY A 193 1.21 -0.62 -17.73
CA GLY A 193 0.61 -0.73 -19.07
C GLY A 193 0.11 -2.15 -19.38
N PRO A 194 0.04 -2.54 -20.67
CA PRO A 194 -0.45 -3.84 -21.09
C PRO A 194 0.53 -4.98 -20.74
N PHE A 195 -0.01 -6.17 -20.48
CA PHE A 195 0.73 -7.37 -20.05
C PHE A 195 1.69 -7.11 -18.86
N PRO A 196 1.18 -6.53 -17.76
CA PRO A 196 1.97 -6.19 -16.59
C PRO A 196 2.59 -7.42 -15.92
N LYS A 197 3.79 -7.24 -15.38
CA LYS A 197 4.57 -8.30 -14.73
C LYS A 197 4.23 -8.46 -13.25
N TYR A 198 3.98 -7.35 -12.56
CA TYR A 198 3.81 -7.28 -11.11
C TYR A 198 2.35 -7.00 -10.78
N THR A 199 1.50 -8.03 -10.85
CA THR A 199 0.05 -7.89 -10.62
C THR A 199 -0.49 -8.64 -9.43
N GLY A 200 0.25 -9.59 -8.89
CA GLY A 200 -0.17 -10.39 -7.75
C GLY A 200 0.83 -11.51 -7.46
N GLY A 201 1.12 -11.76 -6.19
CA GLY A 201 2.00 -12.84 -5.73
C GLY A 201 3.38 -12.38 -5.26
N LEU A 202 4.27 -13.35 -5.08
CA LEU A 202 5.62 -13.19 -4.49
C LEU A 202 6.69 -13.01 -5.56
N PHE A 203 7.52 -11.97 -5.41
CA PHE A 203 8.63 -11.64 -6.31
C PHE A 203 9.93 -11.53 -5.51
N ARG A 204 10.91 -12.38 -5.81
CA ARG A 204 12.21 -12.39 -5.11
C ARG A 204 13.20 -11.42 -5.73
N GLY A 205 13.94 -10.72 -4.87
CA GLY A 205 15.06 -9.85 -5.19
C GLY A 205 16.36 -10.34 -4.51
N PRO A 206 17.48 -9.63 -4.71
CA PRO A 206 18.77 -10.03 -4.15
C PRO A 206 18.84 -9.89 -2.62
N TYR A 207 18.09 -8.96 -2.03
CA TYR A 207 18.11 -8.72 -0.58
C TYR A 207 16.87 -9.23 0.16
N GLY A 208 15.73 -9.24 -0.51
CA GLY A 208 14.45 -9.61 0.09
C GLY A 208 13.43 -9.90 -1.00
N CYS A 209 12.15 -9.75 -0.68
CA CYS A 209 11.08 -10.01 -1.62
C CYS A 209 10.01 -8.92 -1.60
N MET A 210 9.19 -8.90 -2.65
CA MET A 210 7.99 -8.09 -2.73
C MET A 210 6.78 -9.01 -2.87
N ILE A 211 5.73 -8.74 -2.11
CA ILE A 211 4.41 -9.33 -2.29
C ILE A 211 3.49 -8.26 -2.86
N VAL A 212 2.83 -8.58 -3.96
CA VAL A 212 1.80 -7.73 -4.56
C VAL A 212 0.44 -8.35 -4.25
N SER A 213 -0.40 -7.65 -3.53
CA SER A 213 -1.81 -8.02 -3.37
C SER A 213 -2.60 -7.58 -4.60
N ARG A 214 -3.56 -8.40 -5.03
CA ARG A 214 -4.51 -8.04 -6.10
C ARG A 214 -5.56 -7.02 -5.65
N GLY A 215 -5.58 -6.68 -4.36
CA GLY A 215 -6.47 -5.71 -3.76
C GLY A 215 -7.92 -6.18 -3.66
N THR A 216 -8.71 -5.41 -2.92
CA THR A 216 -10.12 -5.70 -2.66
C THR A 216 -11.07 -4.81 -3.46
N THR A 217 -10.53 -3.80 -4.16
CA THR A 217 -11.29 -2.76 -4.84
C THR A 217 -11.17 -2.85 -6.36
N ASN A 218 -12.15 -2.27 -7.06
CA ASN A 218 -12.24 -2.19 -8.51
C ASN A 218 -11.94 -0.77 -9.05
N THR A 219 -11.00 -0.05 -8.44
CA THR A 219 -10.81 1.40 -8.66
C THR A 219 -9.98 1.79 -9.88
N ALA A 220 -9.59 0.87 -10.77
CA ALA A 220 -8.89 1.26 -12.00
C ALA A 220 -9.87 1.75 -13.09
N ALA A 221 -10.45 2.92 -12.83
CA ALA A 221 -11.18 3.77 -13.76
C ALA A 221 -12.16 3.05 -14.71
N MET A 222 -11.66 2.56 -15.86
CA MET A 222 -12.47 2.13 -17.01
C MET A 222 -12.28 0.66 -17.42
N VAL A 223 -11.38 -0.10 -16.76
CA VAL A 223 -11.15 -1.51 -17.12
C VAL A 223 -11.93 -2.40 -16.15
N PRO A 224 -12.87 -3.23 -16.62
CA PRO A 224 -13.63 -4.09 -15.74
C PRO A 224 -12.73 -5.17 -15.13
N ARG A 225 -12.99 -5.51 -13.87
CA ARG A 225 -12.30 -6.60 -13.18
C ARG A 225 -12.98 -7.94 -13.48
N LEU A 226 -12.34 -8.77 -14.30
CA LEU A 226 -12.88 -10.07 -14.77
C LEU A 226 -11.89 -11.20 -14.48
N PHE A 227 -12.41 -12.34 -14.00
CA PHE A 227 -11.63 -13.53 -13.63
C PHE A 227 -10.48 -13.25 -12.63
N ASN A 228 -10.66 -12.21 -11.83
CA ASN A 228 -9.67 -11.66 -10.92
C ASN A 228 -10.37 -11.35 -9.59
N PRO A 229 -10.55 -12.35 -8.71
CA PRO A 229 -11.30 -12.18 -7.47
C PRO A 229 -10.61 -11.20 -6.50
N PRO A 230 -11.36 -10.49 -5.64
CA PRO A 230 -10.79 -9.66 -4.57
C PRO A 230 -9.89 -10.48 -3.66
N GLU A 231 -8.77 -9.89 -3.23
CA GLU A 231 -7.75 -10.61 -2.48
C GLU A 231 -7.35 -9.83 -1.23
N ILE A 232 -7.35 -10.54 -0.09
CA ILE A 232 -6.62 -10.18 1.10
C ILE A 232 -5.44 -11.14 1.19
N ALA A 233 -4.22 -10.59 1.22
CA ALA A 233 -3.00 -11.38 1.33
C ALA A 233 -2.73 -11.68 2.81
N VAL A 234 -2.75 -12.97 3.18
CA VAL A 234 -2.30 -13.44 4.49
C VAL A 234 -0.86 -13.87 4.36
N ILE A 235 0.02 -13.32 5.19
CA ILE A 235 1.47 -13.53 5.09
C ILE A 235 1.96 -14.14 6.39
N GLU A 236 2.44 -15.37 6.32
CA GLU A 236 3.10 -16.01 7.45
C GLU A 236 4.59 -15.71 7.42
N LEU A 237 5.12 -15.22 8.54
CA LEU A 237 6.56 -15.00 8.73
C LEU A 237 7.07 -15.98 9.78
N ALA A 238 7.70 -17.07 9.34
CA ALA A 238 8.32 -18.01 10.27
C ALA A 238 9.69 -17.48 10.75
N GLY A 239 9.82 -17.25 12.06
CA GLY A 239 11.13 -17.09 12.70
C GLY A 239 11.80 -18.44 12.92
N HIS A 240 13.09 -18.58 12.64
CA HIS A 240 13.87 -19.71 13.16
C HIS A 240 14.40 -19.32 14.55
N GLY A 241 14.08 -20.15 15.55
CA GLY A 241 14.36 -19.87 16.96
C GLY A 241 15.84 -19.70 17.32
N ALA A 242 16.04 -18.94 18.41
CA ALA A 242 17.26 -18.75 19.19
C ALA A 242 18.44 -18.05 18.49
N HIS A 243 18.20 -16.86 17.93
CA HIS A 243 19.06 -15.67 18.02
C HIS A 243 18.26 -14.53 17.35
N HIS A 244 18.21 -13.35 17.96
CA HIS A 244 17.37 -12.19 17.61
C HIS A 244 17.49 -11.60 16.17
N ASN A 245 17.97 -12.34 15.16
CA ASN A 245 18.25 -11.81 13.82
C ASN A 245 17.83 -12.70 12.63
N ASN A 246 17.15 -13.85 12.80
CA ASN A 246 16.84 -14.74 11.67
C ASN A 246 15.34 -15.06 11.51
N ILE A 247 14.58 -14.12 10.94
CA ILE A 247 13.33 -14.46 10.24
C ILE A 247 13.71 -14.94 8.84
N SER A 248 13.90 -16.25 8.67
CA SER A 248 14.23 -16.88 7.39
C SER A 248 12.97 -17.39 6.67
N GLN A 249 12.51 -16.57 5.71
CA GLN A 249 11.88 -16.83 4.40
C GLN A 249 10.92 -18.02 4.13
N ASN A 250 10.25 -18.61 5.12
CA ASN A 250 9.01 -19.32 4.84
C ASN A 250 7.87 -18.29 4.80
N ILE A 251 7.79 -17.57 3.68
CA ILE A 251 6.67 -16.70 3.35
C ILE A 251 5.65 -17.56 2.64
N VAL A 252 4.56 -17.86 3.32
CA VAL A 252 3.38 -18.45 2.69
C VAL A 252 2.34 -17.36 2.55
N SER A 253 1.97 -17.07 1.30
CA SER A 253 0.88 -16.16 0.99
C SER A 253 -0.35 -16.98 0.61
N HIS A 254 -1.40 -16.91 1.42
CA HIS A 254 -2.69 -17.51 1.09
C HIS A 254 -3.74 -16.43 0.84
N ASN A 255 -4.67 -16.76 -0.05
CA ASN A 255 -5.71 -15.85 -0.50
C ASN A 255 -7.04 -16.19 0.16
N ILE A 256 -7.69 -15.20 0.75
CA ILE A 256 -9.09 -15.32 1.13
C ILE A 256 -9.92 -14.54 0.12
N ASN A 257 -10.64 -15.28 -0.73
CA ASN A 257 -11.61 -14.67 -1.62
C ASN A 257 -12.79 -14.18 -0.77
N GLN A 258 -13.20 -12.94 -0.97
CA GLN A 258 -14.48 -12.48 -0.41
C GLN A 258 -15.61 -13.15 -1.19
N SER A 259 -16.45 -13.92 -0.50
CA SER A 259 -17.71 -14.47 -0.99
C SER A 259 -18.75 -13.37 -1.16
#